data_AF-A0A075ATC3-F1
#
_entry.id   AF-A0A075ATC3-F1
#
_cell.length_a   1.000
_cell.length_b   1.000
_cell.length_c   1.000
_cell.angle_alpha   90.00
_cell.angle_beta   90.00
_cell.angle_gamma   90.00
#
_symmetry.space_group_name_H-M   'P 1'
#
loop_
_entity.id
_entity.type
_entity.pdbx_description
1 polymer ?
#
loop_
_entity_poly.entity_id
_entity_poly.type
_entity_poly.pdbx_seq_one_letter_code
_entity_poly.pdbx_strand_id
1 'polypeptide(L)'
;YIFVIFYHILFVLLIVSYLKTCFVNPGCPSSSSMDFAPTGNPPSITRKENGKERYCRKCDAPKPDRCHHCSVCKKCVLKMDHHCPWVNNCVGFKNYKFFILFLWYLSLYCLSILIVLAPAIADVSRDLSKNWDTDNLQWMFCILGSGLFGLTVFILLIYHLQLILKNKTTIESMEKSRFGFTSSGANVFDLGNRENFLQVKLLLYL
;
A
#
# COMPACT_ATOMS: atom_id res chain seq x y z
N TYR A 1 -20.91 -23.91 -9.42
CA TYR A 1 -21.42 -22.97 -8.39
C TYR A 1 -20.37 -22.53 -7.38
N ILE A 2 -19.63 -23.44 -6.71
CA ILE A 2 -18.62 -23.08 -5.69
C ILE A 2 -17.58 -22.07 -6.21
N PHE A 3 -17.03 -22.32 -7.40
CA PHE A 3 -16.04 -21.41 -8.01
C PHE A 3 -16.60 -19.99 -8.25
N VAL A 4 -17.84 -19.91 -8.73
CA VAL A 4 -18.51 -18.62 -8.98
C VAL A 4 -18.74 -17.87 -7.67
N ILE A 5 -19.16 -18.57 -6.62
CA ILE A 5 -19.34 -17.97 -5.29
C ILE A 5 -18.01 -17.43 -4.76
N PHE A 6 -16.94 -18.23 -4.83
CA PHE A 6 -15.60 -17.81 -4.42
C PHE A 6 -15.13 -16.57 -5.18
N TYR A 7 -15.32 -16.54 -6.50
CA TYR A 7 -14.99 -15.40 -7.34
C TYR A 7 -15.73 -14.12 -6.93
N HIS A 8 -17.03 -14.21 -6.63
CA HIS A 8 -17.81 -13.05 -6.19
C HIS A 8 -17.39 -12.58 -4.79
N ILE A 9 -17.08 -13.49 -3.87
CA ILE A 9 -16.53 -13.12 -2.56
C ILE A 9 -15.21 -12.36 -2.74
N LEU A 10 -14.30 -12.90 -3.56
CA LEU A 10 -13.02 -12.26 -3.84
C LEU A 10 -13.20 -10.88 -4.49
N PHE A 11 -14.13 -10.75 -5.43
CA PHE A 11 -14.47 -9.48 -6.07
C PHE A 11 -15.02 -8.46 -5.06
N VAL A 12 -15.92 -8.87 -4.16
CA VAL A 12 -16.44 -7.99 -3.10
C VAL A 12 -15.31 -7.53 -2.17
N LEU A 13 -14.42 -8.42 -1.76
CA LEU A 13 -13.26 -8.08 -0.91
C LEU A 13 -12.30 -7.12 -1.63
N LEU A 14 -12.06 -7.32 -2.93
CA LEU A 14 -11.30 -6.41 -3.78
C LEU A 14 -11.93 -5.02 -3.81
N ILE A 15 -13.23 -4.91 -4.11
CA ILE A 15 -13.92 -3.63 -4.19
C ILE A 15 -13.95 -2.92 -2.83
N VAL A 16 -14.26 -3.63 -1.74
CA VAL A 16 -14.28 -3.04 -0.39
C VAL A 16 -12.91 -2.52 0.02
N SER A 17 -11.84 -3.29 -0.24
CA SER A 17 -10.47 -2.85 0.08
C SER A 17 -10.02 -1.67 -0.79
N TYR A 18 -10.36 -1.66 -2.07
CA TYR A 18 -10.12 -0.53 -2.97
C TYR A 18 -10.83 0.74 -2.49
N LEU A 19 -12.15 0.67 -2.25
CA LEU A 19 -12.95 1.81 -1.78
C LEU A 19 -12.43 2.34 -0.44
N LYS A 20 -12.07 1.46 0.51
CA LYS A 20 -11.47 1.89 1.77
C LYS A 20 -10.12 2.58 1.56
N THR A 21 -9.31 2.14 0.61
CA THR A 21 -8.04 2.80 0.29
C THR A 21 -8.27 4.20 -0.29
N CYS A 22 -9.24 4.35 -1.17
CA CYS A 22 -9.63 5.63 -1.79
C CYS A 22 -10.19 6.63 -0.77
N PHE A 23 -11.13 6.19 0.07
CA PHE A 23 -11.98 7.12 0.83
C PHE A 23 -11.62 7.24 2.31
N VAL A 24 -10.86 6.32 2.89
CA VAL A 24 -10.37 6.49 4.27
C VAL A 24 -9.29 7.56 4.29
N ASN A 25 -9.46 8.55 5.17
CA ASN A 25 -8.46 9.58 5.39
C ASN A 25 -7.13 8.92 5.81
N PRO A 26 -6.00 9.21 5.14
CA PRO A 26 -4.72 8.53 5.38
C PRO A 26 -4.10 8.82 6.75
N GLY A 27 -4.67 9.76 7.50
CA GLY A 27 -4.17 10.25 8.78
C GLY A 27 -3.54 11.63 8.59
N CYS A 28 -4.18 12.65 9.16
CA CYS A 28 -3.62 13.99 9.30
C CYS A 28 -3.20 14.18 10.77
N PRO A 29 -2.06 14.82 11.07
CA PRO A 29 -1.80 15.28 12.43
C PRO A 29 -2.94 16.23 12.84
N SER A 30 -3.64 15.92 13.94
CA SER A 30 -4.66 16.80 14.51
C SER A 30 -4.02 18.02 15.17
N SER A 31 -4.68 19.17 15.13
CA SER A 31 -4.32 20.32 15.96
C SER A 31 -4.39 20.00 17.46
N SER A 32 -5.29 19.12 17.89
CA SER A 32 -5.40 18.70 19.30
C SER A 32 -4.24 17.84 19.80
N SER A 33 -3.48 17.16 18.93
CA SER A 33 -2.18 16.58 19.31
C SER A 33 -1.06 17.63 19.38
N MET A 34 -1.36 18.88 19.03
CA MET A 34 -0.47 20.04 19.13
C MET A 34 -0.83 20.92 20.34
N ASP A 35 -2.07 20.93 20.81
CA ASP A 35 -2.53 21.78 21.93
C ASP A 35 -2.39 21.15 23.33
N PHE A 36 -2.04 19.87 23.45
CA PHE A 36 -1.90 19.14 24.72
C PHE A 36 -0.45 18.98 25.22
N ALA A 37 0.42 19.98 25.05
CA ALA A 37 1.72 19.93 25.72
C ALA A 37 2.23 21.29 26.25
N PRO A 38 1.72 21.75 27.41
CA PRO A 38 2.53 22.51 28.35
C PRO A 38 3.66 21.65 28.96
N THR A 39 3.59 20.31 28.83
CA THR A 39 4.60 19.36 29.30
C THR A 39 4.69 18.14 28.37
N GLY A 40 5.77 18.05 27.58
CA GLY A 40 6.34 16.79 27.11
C GLY A 40 5.53 16.01 26.07
N ASN A 41 5.66 16.38 24.78
CA ASN A 41 5.68 15.34 23.75
C ASN A 41 6.84 14.38 24.06
N PRO A 42 6.68 13.05 23.92
CA PRO A 42 7.86 12.20 23.82
C PRO A 42 8.73 12.78 22.69
N PRO A 43 10.02 13.04 22.94
CA PRO A 43 10.87 13.74 21.97
C PRO A 43 10.81 12.98 20.64
N SER A 44 10.54 13.70 19.54
CA SER A 44 10.57 13.12 18.20
C SER A 44 11.91 12.41 18.02
N ILE A 45 11.87 11.11 17.76
CA ILE A 45 13.08 10.29 17.58
C ILE A 45 13.81 10.78 16.32
N THR A 46 13.08 11.27 15.33
CA THR A 46 13.64 11.81 14.09
C THR A 46 13.83 13.32 14.15
N ARG A 47 15.07 13.77 13.94
CA ARG A 47 15.45 15.19 13.86
C ARG A 47 16.00 15.54 12.49
N LYS A 48 16.09 16.83 12.18
CA LYS A 48 16.86 17.32 11.02
C LYS A 48 18.36 17.10 11.26
N GLU A 49 19.16 17.16 10.19
CA GLU A 49 20.63 17.07 10.25
C GLU A 49 21.26 18.09 11.23
N ASN A 50 20.63 19.27 11.39
CA ASN A 50 21.05 20.29 12.34
C ASN A 50 20.49 20.13 13.76
N GLY A 51 19.95 18.94 14.11
CA GLY A 51 19.38 18.62 15.41
C GLY A 51 18.01 19.27 15.71
N LYS A 52 17.51 20.15 14.83
CA LYS A 52 16.21 20.81 15.03
C LYS A 52 15.05 19.87 14.73
N GLU A 53 13.92 20.14 15.37
CA GLU A 53 12.67 19.41 15.12
C GLU A 53 12.22 19.56 13.66
N ARG A 54 11.52 18.52 13.19
CA ARG A 54 10.94 18.53 11.84
C ARG A 54 9.70 19.41 11.85
N TYR A 55 9.62 20.31 10.88
CA TYR A 55 8.52 21.28 10.78
C TYR A 55 8.05 21.40 9.33
N CYS A 56 6.75 21.58 9.13
CA CYS A 56 6.13 21.78 7.84
C CYS A 56 5.76 23.25 7.65
N ARG A 57 6.51 23.99 6.83
CA ARG A 57 6.22 25.40 6.53
C ARG A 57 4.88 25.61 5.82
N LYS A 58 4.42 24.63 5.02
CA LYS A 58 3.17 24.74 4.26
C LYS A 58 1.92 24.54 5.11
N CYS A 59 2.03 23.74 6.17
CA CYS A 59 0.93 23.48 7.10
C CYS A 59 1.10 24.24 8.42
N ASP A 60 2.16 25.05 8.54
CA ASP A 60 2.57 25.77 9.74
C ASP A 60 2.48 24.93 11.03
N ALA A 61 3.06 23.72 10.98
CA ALA A 61 2.96 22.76 12.07
C ALA A 61 4.22 21.89 12.22
N PRO A 62 4.55 21.48 13.46
CA PRO A 62 5.56 20.45 13.69
C PRO A 62 5.16 19.14 13.01
N LYS A 63 6.13 18.41 12.47
CA LYS A 63 5.93 17.12 11.83
C LYS A 63 6.22 16.02 12.85
N PRO A 64 5.22 15.20 13.24
CA PRO A 64 5.49 13.98 13.98
C PRO A 64 6.47 13.06 13.24
N ASP A 65 7.04 12.10 13.96
CA ASP A 65 7.89 11.08 13.34
C ASP A 65 7.17 10.41 12.17
N ARG A 66 7.92 10.16 11.09
CA ARG A 66 7.41 9.52 9.86
C ARG A 66 6.29 10.29 9.14
N CYS A 67 6.00 11.54 9.55
CA CYS A 67 5.04 12.40 8.87
C CYS A 67 5.70 13.16 7.70
N HIS A 68 5.05 13.16 6.53
CA HIS A 68 5.51 13.91 5.35
C HIS A 68 4.37 14.76 4.77
N HIS A 69 4.72 15.87 4.13
CA HIS A 69 3.74 16.73 3.47
C HIS A 69 3.57 16.28 2.04
N CYS A 70 2.36 15.91 1.65
CA CYS A 70 2.05 15.60 0.26
C CYS A 70 1.70 16.89 -0.48
N SER A 71 2.45 17.22 -1.52
CA SER A 71 2.19 18.39 -2.37
C SER A 71 0.94 18.26 -3.23
N VAL A 72 0.46 17.04 -3.48
CA VAL A 72 -0.78 16.78 -4.23
C VAL A 72 -1.98 16.94 -3.31
N CYS A 73 -1.99 16.24 -2.16
CA CYS A 73 -3.08 16.34 -1.19
C CYS A 73 -3.06 17.61 -0.33
N LYS A 74 -2.04 18.47 -0.46
CA LYS A 74 -1.85 19.74 0.28
C LYS A 74 -1.93 19.62 1.80
N LYS A 75 -1.55 18.47 2.36
CA LYS A 75 -1.61 18.20 3.80
C LYS A 75 -0.45 17.33 4.26
N CYS A 76 -0.15 17.42 5.55
CA CYS A 76 0.72 16.47 6.24
C CYS A 76 -0.01 15.14 6.43
N VAL A 77 0.67 14.04 6.13
CA VAL A 77 0.16 12.67 6.24
C VAL A 77 1.01 11.90 7.26
N LEU A 78 0.35 11.33 8.26
CA LEU A 78 0.99 10.49 9.30
C LEU A 78 1.49 9.18 8.68
N LYS A 79 2.71 8.75 9.06
CA LYS A 79 3.39 7.56 8.50
C LYS A 79 3.17 7.48 6.97
N MET A 80 3.45 8.60 6.29
CA MET A 80 3.18 8.71 4.85
C MET A 80 4.04 7.70 4.11
N ASP A 81 3.41 6.92 3.26
CA ASP A 81 4.08 5.97 2.40
C ASP A 81 4.30 6.56 1.01
N HIS A 82 3.21 6.90 0.32
CA HIS A 82 3.27 7.61 -0.95
C HIS A 82 1.93 8.30 -1.27
N HIS A 83 1.92 9.13 -2.32
CA HIS A 83 0.68 9.52 -2.98
C HIS A 83 0.43 8.56 -4.14
N CYS A 84 -0.73 7.90 -4.15
CA CYS A 84 -1.06 6.92 -5.17
C CYS A 84 -2.11 7.49 -6.12
N PRO A 85 -1.76 7.78 -7.40
CA PRO A 85 -2.72 8.31 -8.37
C PRO A 85 -3.89 7.35 -8.62
N TRP A 86 -3.64 6.04 -8.57
CA TRP A 86 -4.62 4.98 -8.85
C TRP A 86 -5.79 4.90 -7.87
N VAL A 87 -5.57 5.38 -6.64
CA VAL A 87 -6.61 5.45 -5.60
C VAL A 87 -7.02 6.89 -5.31
N ASN A 88 -6.44 7.86 -6.04
CA ASN A 88 -6.63 9.30 -5.86
C ASN A 88 -6.53 9.76 -4.38
N ASN A 89 -5.60 9.16 -3.64
CA ASN A 89 -5.42 9.44 -2.22
C ASN A 89 -3.97 9.16 -1.81
N CYS A 90 -3.56 9.75 -0.69
CA CYS A 90 -2.33 9.31 -0.04
C CYS A 90 -2.54 7.95 0.60
N VAL A 91 -1.48 7.15 0.60
CA VAL A 91 -1.36 5.95 1.41
C VAL A 91 -0.53 6.34 2.64
N GLY A 92 -1.11 6.18 3.82
CA GLY A 92 -0.53 6.58 5.10
C GLY A 92 -1.05 5.75 6.26
N PHE A 93 -0.79 6.20 7.49
CA PHE A 93 -1.04 5.45 8.71
C PHE A 93 -2.42 4.77 8.79
N LYS A 94 -3.50 5.50 8.49
CA LYS A 94 -4.87 5.03 8.71
C LYS A 94 -5.41 4.14 7.58
N ASN A 95 -4.84 4.19 6.37
CA ASN A 95 -5.33 3.43 5.22
C ASN A 95 -4.31 2.46 4.61
N TYR A 96 -3.07 2.39 5.14
CA TYR A 96 -2.05 1.45 4.65
C TYR A 96 -2.53 -0.01 4.69
N LYS A 97 -3.24 -0.43 5.74
CA LYS A 97 -3.84 -1.78 5.81
C LYS A 97 -4.74 -2.07 4.61
N PHE A 98 -5.60 -1.12 4.24
CA PHE A 98 -6.54 -1.31 3.13
C PHE A 98 -5.81 -1.36 1.80
N PHE A 99 -4.74 -0.58 1.62
CA PHE A 99 -3.88 -0.64 0.44
C PHE A 99 -3.25 -2.03 0.28
N ILE A 100 -2.71 -2.61 1.35
CA ILE A 100 -2.11 -3.96 1.31
C ILE A 100 -3.17 -5.03 1.01
N LEU A 101 -4.35 -4.94 1.64
CA LEU A 101 -5.46 -5.85 1.33
C LEU A 101 -5.92 -5.70 -0.13
N PHE A 102 -5.97 -4.47 -0.65
CA PHE A 102 -6.29 -4.20 -2.04
C PHE A 102 -5.29 -4.87 -2.99
N LEU A 103 -3.98 -4.70 -2.76
CA LEU A 103 -2.95 -5.38 -3.56
C LEU A 103 -3.08 -6.91 -3.47
N TRP A 104 -3.31 -7.44 -2.27
CA TRP A 104 -3.50 -8.88 -2.04
C TRP A 104 -4.69 -9.44 -2.81
N TYR A 105 -5.87 -8.86 -2.64
CA TYR A 105 -7.09 -9.32 -3.32
C TYR A 105 -7.02 -9.08 -4.83
N LEU A 106 -6.37 -8.02 -5.30
CA LEU A 106 -6.17 -7.77 -6.72
C LEU A 106 -5.23 -8.81 -7.34
N SER A 107 -4.13 -9.17 -6.68
CA SER A 107 -3.24 -10.25 -7.13
C SER A 107 -3.98 -11.59 -7.21
N LEU A 108 -4.74 -11.94 -6.17
CA LEU A 108 -5.54 -13.18 -6.17
C LEU A 108 -6.63 -13.15 -7.26
N TYR A 109 -7.25 -12.00 -7.50
CA TYR A 109 -8.29 -11.85 -8.50
C TYR A 109 -7.72 -12.02 -9.92
N CYS A 110 -6.59 -11.36 -10.23
CA CYS A 110 -5.88 -11.58 -11.49
C CYS A 110 -5.46 -13.05 -11.67
N LEU A 111 -4.92 -13.68 -10.61
CA LEU A 111 -4.57 -15.11 -10.66
C LEU A 111 -5.80 -15.99 -10.92
N SER A 112 -6.94 -15.68 -10.30
CA SER A 112 -8.18 -16.44 -10.50
C SER A 112 -8.67 -16.37 -11.96
N ILE A 113 -8.53 -15.20 -12.62
CA ILE A 113 -8.85 -15.04 -14.04
C ILE A 113 -7.94 -15.93 -14.89
N LEU A 114 -6.62 -15.92 -14.64
CA LEU A 114 -5.67 -16.76 -15.38
C LEU A 114 -5.97 -18.25 -15.22
N ILE A 115 -6.32 -18.70 -14.01
CA ILE A 115 -6.68 -20.10 -13.75
C ILE A 115 -7.94 -20.51 -14.52
N VAL A 116 -8.97 -19.66 -14.53
CA VAL A 116 -10.23 -19.93 -15.24
C VAL A 116 -10.02 -19.99 -16.75
N LEU A 117 -9.16 -19.13 -17.28
CA LEU A 117 -8.91 -19.02 -18.71
C LEU A 117 -7.78 -19.92 -19.20
N ALA A 118 -7.12 -20.67 -18.32
CA ALA A 118 -6.05 -21.60 -18.68
C ALA A 118 -6.46 -22.63 -19.76
N PRO A 119 -7.68 -23.22 -19.74
CA PRO A 119 -8.13 -24.10 -20.83
C PRO A 119 -8.25 -23.35 -22.17
N ALA A 120 -8.77 -22.13 -22.16
CA ALA A 120 -8.87 -21.30 -23.37
C ALA A 120 -7.48 -20.95 -23.93
N ILE A 121 -6.49 -20.69 -23.07
CA ILE A 121 -5.08 -20.51 -23.46
C ILE A 121 -4.53 -21.77 -24.12
N ALA A 122 -4.79 -22.94 -23.52
CA ALA A 122 -4.31 -24.21 -24.05
C ALA A 122 -4.93 -24.55 -25.41
N ASP A 123 -6.22 -24.26 -25.61
CA ASP A 123 -6.91 -24.52 -26.86
C ASP A 123 -6.40 -23.61 -28.00
N VAL A 124 -6.19 -22.31 -27.73
CA VAL A 124 -5.59 -21.38 -28.71
C VAL A 124 -4.16 -21.82 -29.08
N SER A 125 -3.39 -22.31 -28.12
CA SER A 125 -2.00 -22.76 -28.38
C SER A 125 -1.91 -24.01 -29.27
N ARG A 126 -2.97 -24.83 -29.31
CA ARG A 126 -3.01 -26.08 -30.06
C ARG A 126 -3.52 -25.91 -31.49
N ASP A 127 -4.32 -24.88 -31.74
CA ASP A 127 -4.90 -24.64 -33.06
C ASP A 127 -4.94 -23.13 -33.39
N LEU A 128 -3.81 -22.65 -33.92
CA LEU A 128 -3.65 -21.28 -34.41
C LEU A 128 -4.51 -20.95 -35.64
N SER A 129 -5.13 -21.96 -36.26
CA SER A 129 -5.95 -21.79 -37.48
C SER A 129 -7.41 -21.48 -37.19
N LYS A 130 -7.83 -21.54 -35.91
CA LYS A 130 -9.20 -21.24 -35.49
C LYS A 130 -9.54 -19.77 -35.76
N ASN A 131 -10.66 -19.54 -36.44
CA ASN A 131 -11.15 -18.18 -36.71
C ASN A 131 -11.42 -17.43 -35.40
N TRP A 132 -10.94 -16.19 -35.33
CA TRP A 132 -11.03 -15.34 -34.15
C TRP A 132 -12.34 -14.58 -34.15
N ASP A 133 -13.35 -15.10 -33.46
CA ASP A 133 -14.58 -14.35 -33.18
C ASP A 133 -14.36 -13.33 -32.03
N THR A 134 -15.30 -12.39 -31.86
CA THR A 134 -15.21 -11.29 -30.87
C THR A 134 -14.99 -11.79 -29.44
N ASP A 135 -15.55 -12.94 -29.10
CA ASP A 135 -15.39 -13.57 -27.78
C ASP A 135 -13.93 -13.97 -27.53
N ASN A 136 -13.24 -14.49 -28.56
CA ASN A 136 -11.83 -14.90 -28.46
C ASN A 136 -10.91 -13.70 -28.21
N LEU A 137 -11.24 -12.54 -28.80
CA LEU A 137 -10.50 -11.29 -28.56
C LEU A 137 -10.69 -10.80 -27.11
N GLN A 138 -11.93 -10.84 -26.59
CA GLN A 138 -12.19 -10.45 -25.20
C GLN A 138 -11.42 -11.31 -24.21
N TRP A 139 -11.41 -12.64 -24.40
CA TRP A 139 -10.65 -13.55 -23.54
C TRP A 139 -9.14 -13.28 -23.61
N MET A 140 -8.61 -13.01 -24.80
CA MET A 140 -7.21 -12.61 -24.98
C MET A 140 -6.86 -11.34 -24.20
N PHE A 141 -7.68 -10.29 -24.29
CA PHE A 141 -7.45 -9.06 -23.53
C PHE A 141 -7.51 -9.31 -22.01
N CYS A 142 -8.44 -10.15 -21.55
CA CYS A 142 -8.52 -10.55 -20.15
C CYS A 142 -7.26 -11.30 -19.69
N ILE A 143 -6.72 -12.22 -20.48
CA ILE A 143 -5.51 -12.98 -20.16
C ILE A 143 -4.29 -12.07 -20.13
N LEU A 144 -4.06 -11.28 -21.18
CA LEU A 144 -2.91 -10.38 -21.26
C LEU A 144 -2.98 -9.30 -20.19
N GLY A 145 -4.16 -8.72 -19.99
CA GLY A 145 -4.41 -7.72 -18.95
C GLY A 145 -4.17 -8.27 -17.55
N SER A 146 -4.80 -9.39 -17.19
CA SER A 146 -4.62 -10.01 -15.87
C SER A 146 -3.21 -10.56 -15.64
N GLY A 147 -2.54 -11.04 -16.69
CA GLY A 147 -1.14 -11.50 -16.62
C GLY A 147 -0.16 -10.37 -16.33
N LEU A 148 -0.11 -9.35 -17.20
CA LEU A 148 0.85 -8.25 -17.07
C LEU A 148 0.56 -7.37 -15.86
N PHE A 149 -0.71 -7.01 -15.66
CA PHE A 149 -1.11 -6.19 -14.53
C PHE A 149 -1.01 -6.97 -13.22
N GLY A 150 -1.47 -8.22 -13.20
CA GLY A 150 -1.38 -9.09 -12.03
C GLY A 150 0.06 -9.34 -11.59
N LEU A 151 0.99 -9.57 -12.52
CA LEU A 151 2.41 -9.70 -12.21
C LEU A 151 2.96 -8.42 -11.58
N THR A 152 2.67 -7.27 -12.18
CA THR A 152 3.15 -5.96 -11.68
C THR A 152 2.64 -5.69 -10.26
N VAL A 153 1.34 -5.91 -10.02
CA VAL A 153 0.71 -5.74 -8.70
C VAL A 153 1.28 -6.74 -7.68
N PHE A 154 1.54 -7.98 -8.09
CA PHE A 154 2.12 -8.99 -7.21
C PHE A 154 3.55 -8.63 -6.78
N ILE A 155 4.39 -8.13 -7.70
CA ILE A 155 5.73 -7.64 -7.36
C ILE A 155 5.64 -6.47 -6.38
N LEU A 156 4.71 -5.53 -6.60
CA LEU A 156 4.46 -4.41 -5.68
C LEU A 156 4.02 -4.90 -4.29
N LEU A 157 3.16 -5.91 -4.23
CA LEU A 157 2.75 -6.55 -2.98
C LEU A 157 3.94 -7.14 -2.22
N ILE A 158 4.80 -7.91 -2.90
CA ILE A 158 6.02 -8.47 -2.29
C ILE A 158 6.92 -7.37 -1.74
N TYR A 159 7.13 -6.30 -2.51
CA TYR A 159 7.90 -5.14 -2.06
C TYR A 159 7.33 -4.53 -0.76
N HIS A 160 6.02 -4.29 -0.71
CA HIS A 160 5.40 -3.74 0.49
C HIS A 160 5.40 -4.72 1.68
N LEU A 161 5.30 -6.02 1.45
CA LEU A 161 5.47 -7.02 2.51
C LEU A 161 6.87 -6.97 3.11
N GLN A 162 7.91 -6.82 2.29
CA GLN A 162 9.28 -6.63 2.77
C GLN A 162 9.43 -5.33 3.58
N LEU A 163 8.77 -4.25 3.16
CA LEU A 163 8.74 -2.99 3.90
C LEU A 163 8.05 -3.14 5.26
N ILE A 164 6.93 -3.88 5.31
CA ILE A 164 6.24 -4.19 6.56
C ILE A 164 7.16 -4.96 7.51
N LEU A 165 7.82 -6.02 7.03
CA LEU A 165 8.72 -6.82 7.86
C LEU A 165 9.88 -6.00 8.43
N LYS A 166 10.35 -4.97 7.72
CA LYS A 166 11.41 -4.05 8.16
C LYS A 166 10.89 -2.79 8.86
N ASN A 167 9.57 -2.66 9.04
CA ASN A 167 8.88 -1.46 9.51
C ASN A 167 9.31 -0.15 8.82
N LYS A 168 9.43 -0.17 7.50
CA LYS A 168 9.77 1.01 6.69
C LYS A 168 8.57 1.44 5.84
N THR A 169 8.48 2.73 5.57
CA THR A 169 7.67 3.25 4.46
C THR A 169 8.51 3.27 3.18
N THR A 170 7.87 3.42 2.01
CA THR A 170 8.58 3.60 0.74
C THR A 170 9.49 4.84 0.78
N ILE A 171 9.04 5.94 1.37
CA ILE A 171 9.87 7.15 1.57
C ILE A 171 11.12 6.83 2.39
N GLU A 172 10.98 6.14 3.53
CA GLU A 172 12.11 5.76 4.38
C GLU A 172 13.05 4.75 3.71
N SER A 173 12.53 3.92 2.81
CA SER A 173 13.34 2.99 2.01
C SER A 173 14.16 3.70 0.92
N MET A 174 13.69 4.85 0.42
CA MET A 174 14.34 5.62 -0.64
C MET A 174 15.26 6.73 -0.10
N GLU A 175 14.95 7.29 1.07
CA GLU A 175 15.76 8.33 1.70
C GLU A 175 16.97 7.71 2.43
N LYS A 176 18.15 7.78 1.80
CA LYS A 176 19.38 7.10 2.23
C LYS A 176 19.94 7.46 3.62
N SER A 177 19.50 8.50 4.33
CA SER A 177 20.17 8.91 5.59
C SER A 177 19.48 10.04 6.38
N ARG A 178 18.15 10.03 6.55
CA ARG A 178 17.47 11.14 7.26
C ARG A 178 16.55 10.76 8.42
N PHE A 179 16.23 9.47 8.58
CA PHE A 179 15.21 9.04 9.53
C PHE A 179 15.70 7.87 10.36
N GLY A 180 16.02 8.12 11.63
CA GLY A 180 16.03 7.09 12.66
C GLY A 180 17.01 5.95 12.43
N PHE A 181 18.10 6.18 11.71
CA PHE A 181 19.23 5.28 11.75
C PHE A 181 20.13 5.71 12.89
N THR A 182 20.39 4.79 13.83
CA THR A 182 21.45 4.95 14.82
C THR A 182 22.78 5.26 14.10
N SER A 183 23.79 5.72 14.83
CA SER A 183 25.16 5.82 14.30
C SER A 183 25.68 4.51 13.68
N SER A 184 25.06 3.36 14.04
CA SER A 184 25.31 2.03 13.48
C SER A 184 24.46 1.65 12.26
N GLY A 185 23.56 2.51 11.76
CA GLY A 185 22.71 2.20 10.60
C GLY A 185 21.51 1.29 10.89
N ALA A 186 21.10 1.14 12.15
CA ALA A 186 19.95 0.31 12.54
C ALA A 186 18.63 1.09 12.51
N ASN A 187 17.55 0.50 11.99
CA ASN A 187 16.22 1.12 11.94
C ASN A 187 15.59 1.15 13.34
N VAL A 188 15.46 2.34 13.95
CA VAL A 188 14.86 2.51 15.28
C VAL A 188 13.38 2.11 15.37
N PHE A 189 12.69 1.99 14.23
CA PHE A 189 11.29 1.57 14.19
C PHE A 189 11.12 0.06 14.04
N ASP A 190 12.19 -0.68 13.80
CA ASP A 190 12.15 -2.14 13.65
C ASP A 190 12.06 -2.82 15.03
N LEU A 191 10.94 -3.50 15.28
CA LEU A 191 10.66 -4.24 16.52
C LEU A 191 10.72 -5.77 16.31
N GLY A 192 11.21 -6.22 15.14
CA GLY A 192 11.17 -7.61 14.71
C GLY A 192 9.92 -7.95 13.88
N ASN A 193 10.08 -8.93 12.98
CA ASN A 193 9.11 -9.27 11.92
C ASN A 193 7.64 -9.37 12.40
N ARG A 194 7.41 -10.06 13.53
CA ARG A 194 6.06 -10.27 14.08
C ARG A 194 5.44 -8.96 14.54
N GLU A 195 6.14 -8.20 15.37
CA GLU A 195 5.63 -6.95 15.92
C GLU A 195 5.44 -5.88 14.85
N ASN A 196 6.36 -5.82 13.87
CA ASN A 196 6.24 -4.94 12.73
C ASN A 196 4.98 -5.23 11.89
N PHE A 197 4.69 -6.51 11.68
CA PHE A 197 3.48 -6.93 10.97
C PHE A 197 2.21 -6.59 11.78
N LEU A 198 2.23 -6.81 13.10
CA LEU A 198 1.12 -6.48 13.99
C LEU A 198 0.82 -4.96 14.04
N GLN A 199 1.83 -4.09 13.86
CA GLN A 199 1.60 -2.65 13.78
C GLN A 199 0.69 -2.22 12.61
N VAL A 200 0.64 -2.98 11.52
CA VAL A 200 -0.25 -2.71 10.38
C VAL A 200 -1.67 -3.27 10.65
N LYS A 201 -1.85 -4.07 11.71
CA LYS A 201 -3.12 -4.69 12.11
C LYS A 201 -3.79 -5.49 10.99
N LEU A 202 -3.00 -6.09 10.08
CA LEU A 202 -3.52 -6.87 8.95
C LEU A 202 -4.44 -8.00 9.41
N LEU A 203 -4.11 -8.65 10.54
CA LEU A 203 -4.84 -9.81 11.07
C LEU A 203 -5.83 -9.49 12.22
N LEU A 204 -5.89 -8.25 12.71
CA LEU A 204 -6.54 -7.96 14.01
C LEU A 204 -7.97 -7.40 13.96
N TYR A 205 -8.60 -7.28 12.79
CA TYR A 205 -10.00 -6.85 12.68
C TYR A 205 -10.58 -7.37 11.36
N LEU A 206 -10.84 -8.68 11.34
CA LEU A 206 -11.90 -9.30 10.56
C LEU A 206 -12.93 -9.81 11.56
#